data_AF-A0A920NPY6-F1
#
_entry.id   AF-A0A920NPY6-F1
#
_cell.length_a   1.000
_cell.length_b   1.000
_cell.length_c   1.000
_cell.angle_alpha   90.00
_cell.angle_beta   90.00
_cell.angle_gamma   90.00
#
_symmetry.space_group_name_H-M   'P 1'
#
loop_
_entity.id
_entity.type
_entity.pdbx_description
1 polymer ?
#
loop_
_entity_poly.entity_id
_entity_poly.type
_entity_poly.pdbx_seq_one_letter_code
_entity_poly.pdbx_strand_id
1 'polypeptide(L)' 'MIQNLLLLTKKMFCREKKENDHLGCDNLTIDESTTKPPARFTEASLVKEMEANGIGRPSTYSSIINKIQQKDYVRNKTDP' A
#
# COMPACT_ATOMS: atom_id res chain seq x y z
N MET A 1 5.09 11.45 -31.47
CA MET A 1 5.17 11.84 -30.04
C MET A 1 3.78 11.91 -29.35
N ILE A 2 2.76 11.16 -29.80
CA ILE A 2 1.41 11.25 -29.15
C ILE A 2 0.81 9.86 -28.86
N GLN A 3 1.45 8.74 -29.26
CA GLN A 3 0.83 7.42 -29.11
C GLN A 3 1.05 6.71 -27.76
N ASN A 4 1.83 7.26 -26.83
CA ASN A 4 2.17 6.57 -25.57
C ASN A 4 1.30 6.96 -24.36
N LEU A 5 0.28 7.82 -24.53
CA LEU A 5 -0.55 8.30 -23.42
C LEU A 5 -1.82 7.45 -23.19
N LEU A 6 -2.19 6.59 -24.15
CA LEU A 6 -3.44 5.81 -24.09
C LEU A 6 -3.31 4.50 -23.30
N LEU A 7 -2.09 4.04 -22.99
CA LEU A 7 -1.88 2.78 -22.26
C LEU A 7 -1.95 2.94 -20.73
N LEU A 8 -1.82 4.18 -20.23
CA LEU A 8 -1.84 4.50 -18.80
C LEU A 8 -3.27 4.67 -18.22
N THR A 9 -4.30 4.69 -19.06
CA THR A 9 -5.70 4.87 -18.66
C THR A 9 -6.50 3.57 -18.71
N LYS A 10 -5.87 2.40 -18.56
CA LYS A 10 -6.54 1.10 -18.42
C LYS A 10 -7.20 0.97 -17.04
N LYS A 11 -7.96 1.99 -16.64
CA LYS A 11 -8.92 1.97 -15.56
C LYS A 11 -10.03 1.03 -16.01
N MET A 12 -10.34 0.04 -15.19
CA MET A 12 -11.32 -1.03 -15.45
C MET A 12 -12.64 -0.42 -15.98
N PHE A 13 -12.82 -0.46 -17.30
CA PHE A 13 -13.99 0.08 -17.98
C PHE A 13 -14.99 -1.05 -18.17
N CYS A 14 -15.91 -1.23 -17.23
CA CYS A 14 -17.05 -2.11 -17.43
C CYS A 14 -18.02 -1.41 -18.39
N ARG A 15 -18.19 -1.95 -19.58
CA ARG A 15 -19.09 -1.40 -20.62
C ARG A 15 -20.56 -1.61 -20.22
N GLU A 16 -21.43 -0.65 -20.54
CA GLU A 16 -22.87 -0.69 -20.22
C GLU A 16 -23.54 -1.97 -20.74
N LYS A 17 -24.03 -2.80 -19.81
CA LYS A 17 -24.82 -4.01 -20.09
C LYS A 17 -26.30 -3.64 -20.12
N LYS A 18 -27.06 -4.12 -21.12
CA LYS A 18 -28.52 -3.96 -21.18
C LYS A 18 -29.22 -4.93 -20.22
N GLU A 19 -30.37 -4.52 -19.70
CA GLU A 19 -31.24 -5.39 -18.89
C GLU A 19 -31.66 -6.60 -19.76
N ASN A 20 -31.44 -7.83 -19.25
CA ASN A 20 -31.54 -9.15 -19.91
C ASN A 20 -30.32 -9.73 -20.67
N ASP A 21 -29.09 -9.28 -20.41
CA ASP A 21 -27.90 -9.97 -20.94
C ASP A 21 -27.57 -11.26 -20.15
N HIS A 22 -27.54 -12.42 -20.81
CA HIS A 22 -27.20 -13.71 -20.19
C HIS A 22 -25.68 -13.82 -19.98
N LEU A 23 -25.24 -13.59 -18.74
CA LEU A 23 -23.83 -13.76 -18.35
C LEU A 23 -23.51 -15.24 -18.18
N GLY A 24 -22.73 -15.80 -19.12
CA GLY A 24 -22.11 -17.11 -18.96
C GLY A 24 -21.09 -17.09 -17.82
N CYS A 25 -21.14 -18.10 -16.95
CA CYS A 25 -20.16 -18.28 -15.90
C CYS A 25 -19.02 -19.15 -16.45
N ASP A 26 -18.04 -18.51 -17.10
CA ASP A 26 -16.98 -19.25 -17.81
C ASP A 26 -15.93 -19.85 -16.87
N ASN A 27 -15.72 -19.26 -15.69
CA ASN A 27 -14.78 -19.77 -14.69
C ASN A 27 -15.28 -19.46 -13.26
N LEU A 28 -15.46 -20.52 -12.48
CA LEU A 28 -15.79 -20.42 -11.05
C LEU A 28 -14.50 -20.61 -10.24
N THR A 29 -13.88 -19.51 -9.82
CA THR A 29 -12.70 -19.55 -8.96
C THR A 29 -13.14 -19.39 -7.51
N ILE A 30 -12.80 -20.35 -6.65
CA ILE A 30 -13.03 -20.26 -5.20
C ILE A 30 -11.82 -19.52 -4.62
N ASP A 31 -12.00 -18.24 -4.28
CA ASP A 31 -10.96 -17.43 -3.64
C ASP A 31 -11.05 -17.56 -2.12
N GLU A 32 -10.08 -18.28 -1.55
CA GLU A 32 -9.96 -18.47 -0.11
C GLU A 32 -9.18 -17.29 0.50
N SER A 33 -9.90 -16.32 1.06
CA SER A 33 -9.29 -15.15 1.69
C SER A 33 -8.80 -15.47 3.10
N THR A 34 -7.49 -15.63 3.25
CA THR A 34 -6.85 -15.72 4.58
C THR A 34 -6.56 -14.32 5.13
N THR A 35 -6.84 -14.10 6.41
CA THR A 35 -6.47 -12.85 7.09
C THR A 35 -4.95 -12.73 7.14
N LYS A 36 -4.43 -11.63 6.60
CA LYS A 36 -3.00 -11.33 6.67
C LYS A 36 -2.69 -10.71 8.04
N PRO A 37 -1.55 -11.07 8.66
CA PRO A 37 -1.10 -10.37 9.86
C PRO A 37 -0.87 -8.89 9.55
N PRO A 38 -0.94 -8.01 10.57
CA PRO A 38 -0.70 -6.59 10.37
C PRO A 38 0.70 -6.36 9.81
N ALA A 39 0.78 -5.45 8.83
CA ALA A 39 2.05 -5.09 8.22
C ALA A 39 2.98 -4.46 9.28
N ARG A 40 4.27 -4.77 9.19
CA ARG A 40 5.28 -4.08 10.00
C ARG A 40 5.40 -2.63 9.56
N PHE A 41 5.84 -1.78 10.47
CA PHE A 41 6.10 -0.38 10.17
C PHE A 41 7.29 -0.23 9.22
N THR A 42 7.07 0.55 8.17
CA THR A 42 8.11 1.24 7.40
C THR A 42 8.37 2.61 8.03
N GLU A 43 9.49 3.24 7.71
CA GLU A 43 9.80 4.60 8.18
C GLU A 43 8.67 5.59 7.84
N ALA A 44 8.12 5.53 6.62
CA ALA A 44 7.01 6.39 6.21
C ALA A 44 5.74 6.15 7.05
N SER A 45 5.38 4.90 7.33
CA SER A 45 4.22 4.59 8.17
C SER A 45 4.43 4.97 9.63
N LEU A 46 5.67 4.84 10.14
CA LEU A 46 6.01 5.24 11.50
C LEU A 46 5.91 6.75 11.68
N VAL A 47 6.40 7.53 10.71
CA VAL A 47 6.26 9.01 10.71
C VAL A 47 4.79 9.41 10.75
N LYS A 48 3.94 8.74 9.98
CA LYS A 48 2.50 8.99 9.96
C LYS A 48 1.85 8.74 11.32
N GLU A 49 2.21 7.66 12.00
CA GLU A 49 1.72 7.36 13.35
C GLU A 49 2.25 8.35 14.40
N MET A 50 3.51 8.78 14.28
CA MET A 50 4.09 9.79 15.18
C MET A 50 3.36 11.13 15.04
N GLU A 51 3.01 11.52 13.81
CA GLU A 51 2.22 12.72 13.54
C GLU A 51 0.79 12.60 14.09
N ALA A 52 0.13 11.47 13.88
CA ALA A 52 -1.22 11.22 14.40
C ALA A 52 -1.28 11.27 15.93
N ASN A 53 -0.24 10.79 16.62
CA ASN A 53 -0.11 10.85 18.07
C ASN A 53 0.45 12.20 18.59
N GLY A 54 0.79 13.14 17.70
CA GLY A 54 1.36 14.44 18.07
C GLY A 54 2.79 14.38 18.62
N ILE A 55 3.50 13.27 18.43
CA ILE A 55 4.86 13.04 18.95
C ILE A 55 5.87 13.49 17.91
N GLY A 56 6.48 14.66 18.14
CA GLY A 56 7.54 15.21 17.29
C GLY A 56 7.05 16.26 16.30
N ARG A 57 7.94 16.70 15.41
CA ARG A 57 7.72 17.74 14.40
C ARG A 57 8.43 17.32 13.11
N PRO A 58 8.09 17.92 11.94
CA PRO A 58 8.74 17.59 10.66
C PRO A 58 10.27 17.63 10.71
N SER A 59 10.84 18.51 11.55
CA SER A 59 12.28 18.65 11.75
C SER A 59 12.92 17.56 12.63
N THR A 60 12.14 16.78 13.40
CA THR A 60 12.68 15.86 14.42
C THR A 60 12.42 14.38 14.15
N TYR A 61 11.57 14.01 13.19
CA TYR A 61 11.27 12.61 12.91
C TYR A 61 12.50 11.80 12.52
N SER A 62 13.33 12.31 11.61
CA SER A 62 14.55 11.64 11.17
C SER A 62 15.54 11.44 12.32
N SER A 63 15.69 12.43 13.21
CA SER A 63 16.63 12.32 14.34
C SER A 63 16.15 11.33 15.41
N ILE A 64 14.83 11.18 15.60
CA ILE A 64 14.26 10.17 16.50
C ILE A 64 14.50 8.77 15.93
N ILE A 65 14.20 8.55 14.65
CA ILE A 65 14.40 7.27 13.96
C ILE A 65 15.87 6.85 13.99
N ASN A 66 16.79 7.76 13.70
CA ASN A 66 18.22 7.47 13.77
C ASN A 66 18.68 7.09 15.19
N LYS A 67 18.17 7.79 16.22
CA LYS A 67 18.54 7.49 17.62
C LYS A 67 18.05 6.13 18.09
N ILE A 68 16.86 5.68 17.66
CA ILE A 68 16.35 4.35 18.04
C ILE A 68 17.10 3.22 17.31
N GLN A 69 17.53 3.46 16.08
CA GLN A 69 18.36 2.52 15.31
C GLN A 69 19.78 2.43 15.89
N GLN A 70 20.40 3.56 16.24
CA GLN A 70 21.74 3.61 16.84
C GLN A 70 21.83 2.88 18.19
N LYS A 71 20.73 2.86 18.95
CA LYS A 71 20.64 2.13 20.23
C LYS A 71 20.25 0.66 20.05
N ASP A 72 20.13 0.19 18.82
CA ASP A 72 19.83 -1.19 18.45
C ASP A 72 18.47 -1.70 18.98
N TYR A 73 17.52 -0.80 19.24
CA TYR A 73 16.15 -1.18 19.63
C TYR A 73 15.32 -1.68 18.45
N VAL A 74 15.64 -1.22 17.24
CA VAL A 74 14.92 -1.55 16.02
C VAL A 74 15.95 -1.80 14.93
N ARG A 75 15.80 -2.92 14.23
CA ARG A 75 16.61 -3.26 13.05
C ARG A 75 15.74 -3.31 11.81
N ASN A 76 16.25 -2.73 10.74
CA ASN A 76 15.64 -2.90 9.43
C ASN A 76 15.98 -4.30 8.92
N LYS A 77 14.99 -5.00 8.38
CA LYS A 77 15.21 -6.35 7.81
C LYS A 77 16.07 -6.36 6.54
N THR A 78 16.41 -5.18 6.02
CA THR A 78 17.19 -4.98 4.81
C THR A 78 18.70 -5.00 5.03
N ASP A 79 19.17 -5.07 6.28
CA ASP A 79 20.58 -5.30 6.57
C ASP A 79 20.89 -6.81 6.38
N PRO A 80 21.87 -7.18 5.54
CA PRO A 80 22.25 -8.59 5.34
C PRO A 80 22.86 -9.23 6.58
#